data_AF-A0A2P5M1H2-F1
#
_entry.id   AF-A0A2P5M1H2-F1
#
_cell.length_a   1.000
_cell.length_b   1.000
_cell.length_c   1.000
_cell.angle_alpha   90.00
_cell.angle_beta   90.00
_cell.angle_gamma   90.00
#
_symmetry.space_group_name_H-M   'P 1'
#
loop_
_entity.id
_entity.type
_entity.pdbx_description
1 polymer ?
#
loop_
_entity_poly.entity_id
_entity_poly.type
_entity_poly.pdbx_seq_one_letter_code
_entity_poly.pdbx_strand_id
1 'polypeptide(L)'
;MTHSKLNLGLPGFEYPDLYNANRLNALLAAFDDSVKLQQPELFAEFQRYRQSQGQGFTPEQNSELLVRMAPFLGRFIAKLFNVTAEHDRQRQRIETEMSTVFEFKNSVVAKVPGLFKAADPGSLDINAVVEQLNQLICQGFPDAEKLDPELRIASVGGFLAWLNRHFKQLAQGLPAIFEQPHEAVQSLRANLKTGMLSAFTELPDNEFVARLLLIVQQWCFLALHDTELKTQTAGWLSFKTPRKCDFE
;
A
#
# COMPACT_ATOMS: atom_id res chain seq x y z
N MET A 1 26.69 -30.42 -23.25
CA MET A 1 25.99 -29.52 -22.33
C MET A 1 25.54 -28.31 -23.13
N THR A 2 24.25 -28.16 -23.38
CA THR A 2 23.71 -26.99 -24.08
C THR A 2 23.71 -25.81 -23.11
N HIS A 3 24.66 -24.89 -23.26
CA HIS A 3 24.60 -23.61 -22.56
C HIS A 3 23.34 -22.89 -23.04
N SER A 4 22.33 -22.77 -22.17
CA SER A 4 21.20 -21.89 -22.41
C SER A 4 21.73 -20.47 -22.57
N LYS A 5 21.80 -19.98 -23.82
CA LYS A 5 22.11 -18.58 -24.10
C LYS A 5 20.95 -17.74 -23.59
N LEU A 6 21.20 -16.86 -22.64
CA LEU A 6 20.24 -15.87 -22.20
C LEU A 6 19.99 -14.90 -23.35
N ASN A 7 18.76 -14.85 -23.87
CA ASN A 7 18.37 -13.90 -24.90
C ASN A 7 17.89 -12.60 -24.25
N LEU A 8 18.42 -11.47 -24.69
CA LEU A 8 17.98 -10.16 -24.23
C LEU A 8 16.66 -9.76 -24.91
N GLY A 9 15.86 -8.93 -24.24
CA GLY A 9 14.55 -8.48 -24.71
C GLY A 9 14.57 -7.19 -25.52
N LEU A 10 15.74 -6.58 -25.70
CA LEU A 10 15.91 -5.40 -26.54
C LEU A 10 16.41 -5.80 -27.94
N PRO A 11 15.69 -5.42 -29.01
CA PRO A 11 16.11 -5.73 -30.37
C PRO A 11 17.52 -5.24 -30.66
N GLY A 12 18.31 -6.09 -31.32
CA GLY A 12 19.67 -5.74 -31.71
C GLY A 12 20.70 -5.76 -30.58
N PHE A 13 20.40 -6.38 -29.42
CA PHE A 13 21.36 -6.65 -28.35
C PHE A 13 21.41 -8.14 -28.00
N GLU A 14 22.61 -8.66 -27.75
CA GLU A 14 22.86 -10.02 -27.29
C GLU A 14 23.62 -10.04 -25.95
N TYR A 15 23.57 -11.14 -25.22
CA TYR A 15 24.23 -11.23 -23.91
C TYR A 15 25.74 -10.86 -23.92
N PRO A 16 26.56 -11.25 -24.91
CA PRO A 16 27.96 -10.84 -24.97
C PRO A 16 28.18 -9.32 -25.07
N ASP A 17 27.19 -8.57 -25.56
CA ASP A 17 27.26 -7.11 -25.67
C ASP A 17 27.38 -6.42 -24.32
N LEU A 18 26.92 -7.06 -23.23
CA LEU A 18 27.01 -6.54 -21.87
C LEU A 18 28.47 -6.45 -21.36
N TYR A 19 29.41 -7.07 -22.05
CA TYR A 19 30.85 -7.02 -21.75
C TYR A 19 31.62 -6.11 -22.71
N ASN A 20 30.95 -5.45 -23.66
CA ASN A 20 31.56 -4.58 -24.65
C ASN A 20 31.23 -3.11 -24.37
N ALA A 21 32.24 -2.28 -24.13
CA ALA A 21 32.06 -0.87 -23.79
C ALA A 21 31.26 -0.06 -24.84
N ASN A 22 31.49 -0.30 -26.14
CA ASN A 22 30.77 0.40 -27.21
C ASN A 22 29.28 0.00 -27.22
N ARG A 23 29.00 -1.28 -26.95
CA ARG A 23 27.64 -1.79 -26.92
C ARG A 23 26.90 -1.36 -25.65
N LEU A 24 27.59 -1.25 -24.51
CA LEU A 24 27.05 -0.62 -23.30
C LEU A 24 26.70 0.85 -23.52
N ASN A 25 27.53 1.59 -24.28
CA ASN A 25 27.20 2.98 -24.64
C ASN A 25 25.95 3.07 -25.54
N ALA A 26 25.81 2.14 -26.49
CA ALA A 26 24.59 2.04 -27.30
C ALA A 26 23.36 1.68 -26.45
N LEU A 27 23.51 0.82 -25.44
CA LEU A 27 22.44 0.48 -24.51
C LEU A 27 22.04 1.67 -23.64
N LEU A 28 23.01 2.47 -23.20
CA LEU A 28 22.77 3.70 -22.46
C LEU A 28 22.01 4.72 -23.30
N ALA A 29 22.37 4.87 -24.58
CA ALA A 29 21.62 5.73 -25.51
C ALA A 29 20.16 5.26 -25.68
N ALA A 30 19.94 3.94 -25.83
CA ALA A 30 18.58 3.39 -25.90
C ALA A 30 17.77 3.63 -24.62
N PHE A 31 18.42 3.57 -23.45
CA PHE A 31 17.79 3.95 -22.19
C PHE A 31 17.43 5.43 -22.16
N ASP A 32 18.39 6.31 -22.48
CA ASP A 32 18.23 7.76 -22.49
C ASP A 32 17.06 8.18 -23.41
N ASP A 33 16.98 7.61 -24.62
CA ASP A 33 15.87 7.83 -25.56
C ASP A 33 14.52 7.40 -24.99
N SER A 34 14.49 6.27 -24.26
CA SER A 34 13.26 5.76 -23.65
C SER A 34 12.70 6.65 -22.54
N VAL A 35 13.58 7.30 -21.76
CA VAL A 35 13.19 8.25 -20.72
C VAL A 35 12.76 9.57 -21.34
N LYS A 36 13.55 10.08 -22.30
CA LYS A 36 13.27 11.33 -23.00
C LYS A 36 11.90 11.32 -23.69
N LEU A 37 11.50 10.19 -24.26
CA LEU A 37 10.19 10.01 -24.88
C LEU A 37 9.03 10.11 -23.88
N GLN A 38 9.21 9.62 -22.65
CA GLN A 38 8.15 9.56 -21.63
C GLN A 38 8.12 10.77 -20.69
N GLN A 39 9.29 11.31 -20.35
CA GLN A 39 9.50 12.36 -19.35
C GLN A 39 10.66 13.27 -19.77
N PRO A 40 10.46 14.17 -20.75
CA PRO A 40 11.54 14.99 -21.31
C PRO A 40 12.18 15.93 -20.28
N GLU A 41 11.39 16.49 -19.36
CA GLU A 41 11.88 17.39 -18.32
C GLU A 41 12.78 16.67 -17.30
N LEU A 42 12.35 15.51 -16.83
CA LEU A 42 13.15 14.66 -15.93
C LEU A 42 14.46 14.23 -16.60
N PHE A 43 14.41 13.88 -17.89
CA PHE A 43 15.62 13.52 -18.63
C PHE A 43 16.61 14.70 -18.73
N ALA A 44 16.13 15.91 -19.01
CA ALA A 44 16.97 17.10 -19.07
C ALA A 44 17.66 17.40 -17.72
N GLU A 45 16.93 17.24 -16.62
CA GLU A 45 17.47 17.36 -15.26
C GLU A 45 18.53 16.28 -14.98
N PHE A 46 18.26 15.03 -15.34
CA PHE A 46 19.20 13.91 -15.20
C PHE A 46 20.46 14.08 -16.05
N GLN A 47 20.32 14.63 -17.26
CA GLN A 47 21.45 14.93 -18.14
C GLN A 47 22.36 16.00 -17.55
N ARG A 48 21.78 17.08 -16.98
CA ARG A 48 22.54 18.10 -16.25
C ARG A 48 23.31 17.50 -15.08
N TYR A 49 22.66 16.66 -14.28
CA TYR A 49 23.31 15.95 -13.18
C TYR A 49 24.50 15.10 -13.65
N ARG A 50 24.34 14.32 -14.73
CA ARG A 50 25.43 13.51 -15.31
C ARG A 50 26.58 14.37 -15.83
N GLN A 51 26.30 15.49 -16.48
CA GLN A 51 27.30 16.40 -17.03
C GLN A 51 28.09 17.13 -15.95
N SER A 52 27.42 17.57 -14.89
CA SER A 52 28.08 18.22 -13.75
C SER A 52 28.65 17.24 -12.74
N GLN A 53 28.41 15.93 -12.92
CA GLN A 53 28.73 14.88 -11.93
C GLN A 53 28.16 15.21 -10.54
N GLY A 54 26.95 15.76 -10.51
CA GLY A 54 26.28 16.19 -9.28
C GLY A 54 26.78 17.52 -8.69
N GLN A 55 27.77 18.19 -9.31
CA GLN A 55 28.16 19.54 -8.89
C GLN A 55 27.00 20.51 -9.10
N GLY A 56 26.77 21.37 -8.09
CA GLY A 56 25.67 22.33 -8.09
C GLY A 56 24.31 21.77 -7.61
N PHE A 57 24.25 20.49 -7.24
CA PHE A 57 23.08 19.89 -6.58
C PHE A 57 23.36 19.71 -5.09
N THR A 58 22.34 19.92 -4.25
CA THR A 58 22.41 19.50 -2.85
C THR A 58 22.28 17.97 -2.74
N PRO A 59 22.70 17.36 -1.62
CA PRO A 59 22.52 15.92 -1.39
C PRO A 59 21.06 15.46 -1.54
N GLU A 60 20.11 16.27 -1.07
CA GLU A 60 18.67 15.99 -1.15
C GLU A 60 18.18 16.03 -2.60
N GLN A 61 18.61 17.01 -3.38
CA GLN A 61 18.27 17.12 -4.81
C GLN A 61 18.82 15.92 -5.59
N ASN A 62 20.05 15.50 -5.31
CA ASN A 62 20.63 14.30 -5.92
C ASN A 62 19.82 13.05 -5.58
N SER A 63 19.48 12.88 -4.30
CA SER A 63 18.68 11.73 -3.85
C SER A 63 17.30 11.71 -4.53
N GLU A 64 16.59 12.84 -4.54
CA GLU A 64 15.26 12.97 -5.14
C GLU A 64 15.29 12.68 -6.64
N LEU A 65 16.28 13.21 -7.37
CA LEU A 65 16.45 12.95 -8.80
C LEU A 65 16.68 11.46 -9.08
N LEU A 66 17.54 10.81 -8.31
CA LEU A 66 17.81 9.38 -8.46
C LEU A 66 16.58 8.52 -8.13
N VAL A 67 15.81 8.89 -7.11
CA VAL A 67 14.54 8.23 -6.75
C VAL A 67 13.53 8.37 -7.90
N ARG A 68 13.38 9.56 -8.49
CA ARG A 68 12.49 9.80 -9.64
C ARG A 68 12.92 9.03 -10.89
N MET A 69 14.22 8.83 -11.10
CA MET A 69 14.76 8.06 -12.23
C MET A 69 14.67 6.55 -12.04
N ALA A 70 14.71 6.04 -10.80
CA ALA A 70 14.78 4.61 -10.50
C ALA A 70 13.68 3.76 -11.16
N PRO A 71 12.39 4.17 -11.22
CA PRO A 71 11.35 3.39 -11.89
C PRO A 71 11.57 3.23 -13.41
N PHE A 72 12.24 4.19 -14.06
CA PHE A 72 12.57 4.08 -15.48
C PHE A 72 13.69 3.07 -15.71
N LEU A 73 14.72 3.12 -14.87
CA LEU A 73 15.81 2.15 -14.92
C LEU A 73 15.30 0.73 -14.63
N GLY A 74 14.51 0.53 -13.57
CA GLY A 74 13.95 -0.77 -13.21
C GLY A 74 13.14 -1.40 -14.36
N ARG A 75 12.25 -0.62 -14.99
CA ARG A 75 11.47 -1.07 -16.15
C ARG A 75 12.34 -1.35 -17.37
N PHE A 76 13.38 -0.55 -17.62
CA PHE A 76 14.30 -0.77 -18.72
C PHE A 76 15.09 -2.07 -18.54
N ILE A 77 15.63 -2.32 -17.33
CA ILE A 77 16.35 -3.55 -17.00
C ILE A 77 15.41 -4.76 -17.09
N ALA A 78 14.16 -4.64 -16.63
CA ALA A 78 13.18 -5.71 -16.77
C ALA A 78 12.92 -6.08 -18.24
N LYS A 79 12.80 -5.09 -19.11
CA LYS A 79 12.70 -5.30 -20.57
C LYS A 79 13.97 -5.93 -21.15
N LEU A 80 15.15 -5.42 -20.78
CA LEU A 80 16.44 -5.92 -21.24
C LEU A 80 16.61 -7.42 -20.99
N PHE A 81 16.13 -7.93 -19.85
CA PHE A 81 16.27 -9.33 -19.46
C PHE A 81 15.02 -10.19 -19.69
N ASN A 82 13.98 -9.68 -20.35
CA ASN A 82 12.70 -10.38 -20.57
C ASN A 82 11.99 -10.81 -19.27
N VAL A 83 12.09 -10.01 -18.20
CA VAL A 83 11.47 -10.27 -16.89
C VAL A 83 10.40 -9.23 -16.53
N THR A 84 9.82 -8.58 -17.54
CA THR A 84 8.78 -7.55 -17.34
C THR A 84 7.57 -8.09 -16.57
N ALA A 85 7.14 -9.32 -16.86
CA ALA A 85 5.99 -9.93 -16.20
C ALA A 85 6.25 -10.15 -14.70
N GLU A 86 7.43 -10.66 -14.35
CA GLU A 86 7.85 -10.88 -12.96
C GLU A 86 8.05 -9.55 -12.22
N HIS A 87 8.68 -8.58 -12.87
CA HIS A 87 8.84 -7.22 -12.35
C HIS A 87 7.48 -6.59 -12.03
N ASP A 88 6.54 -6.63 -12.97
CA ASP A 88 5.22 -6.02 -12.79
C ASP A 88 4.40 -6.76 -11.73
N ARG A 89 4.50 -8.09 -11.66
CA ARG A 89 3.87 -8.88 -10.59
C ARG A 89 4.43 -8.53 -9.21
N GLN A 90 5.75 -8.36 -9.08
CA GLN A 90 6.36 -7.95 -7.81
C GLN A 90 5.94 -6.53 -7.43
N ARG A 91 5.97 -5.60 -8.39
CA ARG A 91 5.54 -4.22 -8.18
C ARG A 91 4.09 -4.16 -7.70
N GLN A 92 3.17 -4.83 -8.40
CA GLN A 92 1.77 -4.88 -8.02
C GLN A 92 1.57 -5.47 -6.64
N ARG A 93 2.26 -6.57 -6.31
CA ARG A 93 2.21 -7.16 -4.97
C ARG A 93 2.62 -6.16 -3.89
N ILE A 94 3.73 -5.45 -4.08
CA ILE A 94 4.21 -4.44 -3.12
C ILE A 94 3.21 -3.29 -3.00
N GLU A 95 2.70 -2.78 -4.13
CA GLU A 95 1.69 -1.71 -4.14
C GLU A 95 0.41 -2.14 -3.39
N THR A 96 -0.04 -3.37 -3.59
CA THR A 96 -1.16 -3.95 -2.84
C THR A 96 -0.84 -4.05 -1.35
N GLU A 97 0.30 -4.61 -0.96
CA GLU A 97 0.69 -4.72 0.46
C GLU A 97 0.79 -3.33 1.12
N MET A 98 1.35 -2.33 0.42
CA MET A 98 1.45 -0.95 0.91
C MET A 98 0.07 -0.30 1.11
N SER A 99 -0.80 -0.41 0.11
CA SER A 99 -2.14 0.21 0.13
C SER A 99 -3.15 -0.52 1.01
N THR A 100 -2.86 -1.75 1.44
CA THR A 100 -3.76 -2.55 2.29
C THR A 100 -3.17 -2.77 3.69
N VAL A 101 -2.27 -3.73 3.85
CA VAL A 101 -1.67 -4.17 5.12
C VAL A 101 -0.98 -3.03 5.86
N PHE A 102 -0.18 -2.23 5.15
CA PHE A 102 0.56 -1.13 5.78
C PHE A 102 -0.31 0.09 6.07
N GLU A 103 -1.23 0.44 5.17
CA GLU A 103 -2.22 1.49 5.46
C GLU A 103 -3.06 1.11 6.69
N PHE A 104 -3.57 -0.12 6.75
CA PHE A 104 -4.29 -0.62 7.92
C PHE A 104 -3.44 -0.58 9.20
N LYS A 105 -2.19 -1.04 9.13
CA LYS A 105 -1.25 -0.99 10.25
C LYS A 105 -1.07 0.43 10.76
N ASN A 106 -0.81 1.39 9.87
CA ASN A 106 -0.44 2.75 10.24
C ASN A 106 -1.65 3.60 10.67
N SER A 107 -2.79 3.39 10.01
CA SER A 107 -3.99 4.20 10.20
C SER A 107 -4.97 3.61 11.22
N VAL A 108 -4.92 2.29 11.48
CA VAL A 108 -5.78 1.61 12.46
C VAL A 108 -4.96 1.04 13.61
N VAL A 109 -4.16 0.00 13.37
CA VAL A 109 -3.50 -0.78 14.45
C VAL A 109 -2.61 0.10 15.32
N ALA A 110 -1.78 0.95 14.71
CA ALA A 110 -0.88 1.85 15.42
C ALA A 110 -1.61 2.90 16.28
N LYS A 111 -2.90 3.17 16.01
CA LYS A 111 -3.72 4.12 16.77
C LYS A 111 -4.48 3.47 17.93
N VAL A 112 -4.71 2.16 17.86
CA VAL A 112 -5.49 1.40 18.86
C VAL A 112 -4.96 1.58 20.29
N PRO A 113 -3.65 1.44 20.60
CA PRO A 113 -3.17 1.68 21.97
C PRO A 113 -3.48 3.08 22.48
N GLY A 114 -3.53 4.08 21.59
CA GLY A 114 -3.87 5.46 21.93
C GLY A 114 -5.37 5.70 22.14
N LEU A 115 -6.22 4.97 21.41
CA LEU A 115 -7.67 5.07 21.49
C LEU A 115 -8.26 4.37 22.72
N PHE A 116 -7.63 3.27 23.15
CA PHE A 116 -8.12 2.41 24.24
C PHE A 116 -7.23 2.44 25.48
N LYS A 117 -6.47 3.52 25.70
CA LYS A 117 -5.46 3.64 26.78
C LYS A 117 -5.94 3.23 28.18
N ALA A 118 -7.22 3.46 28.49
CA ALA A 118 -7.82 3.18 29.80
C ALA A 118 -8.96 2.16 29.70
N ALA A 119 -9.14 1.50 28.55
CA ALA A 119 -10.17 0.50 28.37
C ALA A 119 -9.67 -0.85 28.90
N ASP A 120 -10.54 -1.59 29.56
CA ASP A 120 -10.30 -2.98 29.92
C ASP A 120 -10.72 -3.88 28.75
N PRO A 121 -9.83 -4.74 28.20
CA PRO A 121 -10.22 -5.73 27.20
C PRO A 121 -11.40 -6.61 27.63
N GLY A 122 -11.52 -6.92 28.94
CA GLY A 122 -12.62 -7.72 29.48
C GLY A 122 -13.99 -7.03 29.45
N SER A 123 -14.03 -5.72 29.19
CA SER A 123 -15.29 -4.96 29.06
C SER A 123 -15.97 -5.14 27.71
N LEU A 124 -15.26 -5.66 26.71
CA LEU A 124 -15.80 -5.93 25.38
C LEU A 124 -16.22 -7.39 25.27
N ASP A 125 -17.42 -7.63 24.74
CA ASP A 125 -17.84 -8.96 24.35
C ASP A 125 -17.13 -9.37 23.06
N ILE A 126 -16.14 -10.26 23.19
CA ILE A 126 -15.33 -10.76 22.08
C ILE A 126 -16.20 -11.37 20.99
N ASN A 127 -17.21 -12.16 21.35
CA ASN A 127 -18.07 -12.82 20.38
C ASN A 127 -18.92 -11.80 19.61
N ALA A 128 -19.46 -10.80 20.30
CA ALA A 128 -20.21 -9.73 19.66
C ALA A 128 -19.35 -8.92 18.69
N VAL A 129 -18.12 -8.57 19.06
CA VAL A 129 -17.20 -7.82 18.20
C VAL A 129 -16.77 -8.64 16.98
N VAL A 130 -16.46 -9.93 17.17
CA VAL A 130 -16.10 -10.84 16.07
C VAL A 130 -17.28 -11.01 15.10
N GLU A 131 -18.50 -11.18 15.61
CA GLU A 131 -19.70 -11.32 14.79
C GLU A 131 -20.01 -10.04 14.01
N GLN A 132 -19.90 -8.87 14.66
CA GLN A 132 -20.05 -7.58 13.99
C GLN A 132 -19.01 -7.37 12.90
N LEU A 133 -17.74 -7.73 13.14
CA LEU A 133 -16.70 -7.63 12.14
C LEU A 133 -16.93 -8.59 10.96
N ASN A 134 -17.34 -9.83 11.24
CA ASN A 134 -17.69 -10.80 10.21
C ASN A 134 -18.86 -10.30 9.35
N GLN A 135 -19.92 -9.79 9.98
CA GLN A 135 -21.05 -9.21 9.26
C GLN A 135 -20.61 -8.02 8.39
N LEU A 136 -19.79 -7.10 8.94
CA LEU A 136 -19.25 -5.96 8.20
C LEU A 136 -18.50 -6.41 6.95
N ILE A 137 -17.68 -7.44 7.07
CA ILE A 137 -16.88 -7.97 5.96
C ILE A 137 -17.78 -8.65 4.93
N CYS A 138 -18.58 -9.65 5.32
CA CYS A 138 -19.38 -10.44 4.39
C CYS A 138 -20.43 -9.60 3.65
N GLN A 139 -21.07 -8.65 4.35
CA GLN A 139 -22.10 -7.81 3.74
C GLN A 139 -21.49 -6.55 3.12
N GLY A 140 -20.74 -5.77 3.88
CA GLY A 140 -20.22 -4.47 3.45
C GLY A 140 -19.11 -4.57 2.40
N PHE A 141 -18.31 -5.64 2.42
CA PHE A 141 -17.12 -5.80 1.58
C PHE A 141 -17.01 -7.24 1.03
N PRO A 142 -17.97 -7.70 0.21
CA PRO A 142 -18.05 -9.09 -0.24
C PRO A 142 -16.81 -9.56 -1.01
N ASP A 143 -16.10 -8.67 -1.69
CA ASP A 143 -14.85 -9.01 -2.37
C ASP A 143 -13.70 -9.30 -1.39
N ALA A 144 -13.71 -8.67 -0.21
CA ALA A 144 -12.71 -8.90 0.82
C ALA A 144 -12.88 -10.27 1.49
N GLU A 145 -14.09 -10.82 1.52
CA GLU A 145 -14.40 -12.11 2.15
C GLU A 145 -13.53 -13.27 1.61
N LYS A 146 -13.16 -13.19 0.32
CA LYS A 146 -12.39 -14.22 -0.39
C LYS A 146 -10.87 -14.12 -0.16
N LEU A 147 -10.41 -13.06 0.50
CA LEU A 147 -8.99 -12.84 0.78
C LEU A 147 -8.52 -13.68 1.95
N ASP A 148 -7.20 -13.79 2.12
CA ASP A 148 -6.64 -14.39 3.34
C ASP A 148 -7.06 -13.58 4.59
N PRO A 149 -7.00 -14.17 5.79
CA PRO A 149 -7.50 -13.54 7.00
C PRO A 149 -6.92 -12.14 7.30
N GLU A 150 -5.63 -11.90 6.99
CA GLU A 150 -5.00 -10.60 7.22
C GLU A 150 -5.49 -9.59 6.18
N LEU A 151 -5.39 -9.93 4.88
CA LEU A 151 -5.82 -9.02 3.81
C LEU A 151 -7.31 -8.68 3.90
N ARG A 152 -8.14 -9.64 4.32
CA ARG A 152 -9.58 -9.45 4.53
C ARG A 152 -9.87 -8.31 5.50
N ILE A 153 -9.24 -8.34 6.68
CA ILE A 153 -9.45 -7.31 7.71
C ILE A 153 -8.72 -6.01 7.34
N ALA A 154 -7.51 -6.11 6.79
CA ALA A 154 -6.70 -4.95 6.41
C ALA A 154 -7.37 -4.11 5.33
N SER A 155 -7.97 -4.75 4.32
CA SER A 155 -8.68 -4.03 3.24
C SER A 155 -9.87 -3.23 3.79
N VAL A 156 -10.68 -3.86 4.65
CA VAL A 156 -11.84 -3.20 5.29
C VAL A 156 -11.40 -2.09 6.24
N GLY A 157 -10.44 -2.37 7.12
CA GLY A 157 -9.95 -1.41 8.10
C GLY A 157 -9.23 -0.21 7.46
N GLY A 158 -8.39 -0.45 6.46
CA GLY A 158 -7.68 0.60 5.72
C GLY A 158 -8.64 1.51 4.97
N PHE A 159 -9.60 0.93 4.24
CA PHE A 159 -10.65 1.70 3.58
C PHE A 159 -11.48 2.52 4.58
N LEU A 160 -11.93 1.85 5.65
CA LEU A 160 -12.48 2.40 6.91
C LEU A 160 -11.82 3.72 7.33
N ALA A 161 -10.51 3.59 7.57
CA ALA A 161 -9.69 4.65 8.10
C ALA A 161 -9.51 5.80 7.10
N TRP A 162 -9.33 5.50 5.82
CA TRP A 162 -9.16 6.50 4.78
C TRP A 162 -10.44 7.34 4.60
N LEU A 163 -11.61 6.69 4.54
CA LEU A 163 -12.90 7.37 4.42
C LEU A 163 -13.21 8.20 5.68
N ASN A 164 -12.92 7.68 6.87
CA ASN A 164 -13.05 8.46 8.12
C ASN A 164 -12.12 9.67 8.16
N ARG A 165 -10.88 9.53 7.67
CA ARG A 165 -9.91 10.64 7.56
C ARG A 165 -10.43 11.72 6.62
N HIS A 166 -11.03 11.32 5.49
CA HIS A 166 -11.66 12.24 4.55
C HIS A 166 -12.74 13.10 5.23
N PHE A 167 -13.72 12.48 5.91
CA PHE A 167 -14.78 13.24 6.58
C PHE A 167 -14.26 14.14 7.71
N LYS A 168 -13.23 13.71 8.45
CA LYS A 168 -12.55 14.55 9.44
C LYS A 168 -11.86 15.77 8.82
N GLN A 169 -11.22 15.62 7.66
CA GLN A 169 -10.57 16.73 6.95
C GLN A 169 -11.60 17.74 6.42
N LEU A 170 -12.69 17.26 5.82
CA LEU A 170 -13.77 18.14 5.36
C LEU A 170 -14.37 18.96 6.51
N ALA A 171 -14.61 18.33 7.67
CA ALA A 171 -15.09 19.02 8.86
C ALA A 171 -14.12 20.09 9.40
N GLN A 172 -12.83 19.99 9.05
CA GLN A 172 -11.78 20.96 9.38
C GLN A 172 -11.56 22.00 8.26
N GLY A 173 -12.33 21.97 7.18
CA GLY A 173 -12.16 22.85 6.03
C GLY A 173 -10.93 22.54 5.16
N LEU A 174 -10.37 21.32 5.28
CA LEU A 174 -9.24 20.86 4.48
C LEU A 174 -9.70 20.23 3.16
N PRO A 175 -8.82 20.14 2.13
CA PRO A 175 -9.16 19.58 0.84
C PRO A 175 -9.66 18.13 0.90
N ALA A 176 -10.55 17.78 -0.02
CA ALA A 176 -11.00 16.41 -0.22
C ALA A 176 -9.82 15.49 -0.64
N ILE A 177 -9.70 14.35 0.04
CA ILE A 177 -8.67 13.32 -0.25
C ILE A 177 -9.25 11.99 -0.74
N PHE A 178 -10.55 11.96 -1.02
CA PHE A 178 -11.28 10.78 -1.48
C PHE A 178 -12.21 11.26 -2.59
N GLU A 179 -12.19 10.59 -3.73
CA GLU A 179 -12.84 11.08 -4.95
C GLU A 179 -14.37 11.03 -4.85
N GLN A 180 -14.92 9.90 -4.40
CA GLN A 180 -16.37 9.65 -4.33
C GLN A 180 -16.82 9.12 -2.95
N PRO A 181 -16.66 9.92 -1.88
CA PRO A 181 -16.89 9.48 -0.51
C PRO A 181 -18.36 9.14 -0.22
N HIS A 182 -19.30 9.92 -0.75
CA HIS A 182 -20.73 9.72 -0.52
C HIS A 182 -21.26 8.48 -1.25
N GLU A 183 -20.77 8.21 -2.47
CA GLU A 183 -21.15 6.99 -3.22
C GLU A 183 -20.64 5.72 -2.53
N ALA A 184 -19.40 5.76 -2.01
CA ALA A 184 -18.87 4.70 -1.17
C ALA A 184 -19.75 4.46 0.07
N VAL A 185 -20.17 5.53 0.76
CA VAL A 185 -21.07 5.41 1.92
C VAL A 185 -22.43 4.85 1.52
N GLN A 186 -23.03 5.33 0.43
CA GLN A 186 -24.32 4.83 -0.05
C GLN A 186 -24.26 3.34 -0.40
N SER A 187 -23.18 2.90 -1.04
CA SER A 187 -22.95 1.48 -1.36
C SER A 187 -22.86 0.64 -0.08
N LEU A 188 -22.09 1.10 0.92
CA LEU A 188 -22.01 0.43 2.22
C LEU A 188 -23.37 0.35 2.93
N ARG A 189 -24.14 1.44 2.93
CA ARG A 189 -25.50 1.44 3.51
C ARG A 189 -26.41 0.47 2.78
N ALA A 190 -26.34 0.41 1.45
CA ALA A 190 -27.14 -0.50 0.65
C ALA A 190 -26.86 -1.97 0.99
N ASN A 191 -25.58 -2.29 1.24
CA ASN A 191 -25.14 -3.63 1.60
C ASN A 191 -25.47 -4.01 3.06
N LEU A 192 -25.45 -3.03 3.98
CA LEU A 192 -25.64 -3.22 5.42
C LEU A 192 -27.10 -3.02 5.89
N LYS A 193 -28.09 -3.15 4.99
CA LYS A 193 -29.51 -2.92 5.31
C LYS A 193 -30.12 -3.95 6.28
N THR A 194 -29.45 -5.07 6.54
CA THR A 194 -29.97 -6.16 7.39
C THR A 194 -28.96 -6.56 8.46
N GLY A 195 -29.41 -7.29 9.48
CA GLY A 195 -28.58 -7.77 10.58
C GLY A 195 -28.23 -6.68 11.60
N MET A 196 -27.17 -6.88 12.39
CA MET A 196 -26.87 -6.05 13.56
C MET A 196 -26.40 -4.64 13.19
N LEU A 197 -25.78 -4.47 12.03
CA LEU A 197 -25.21 -3.20 11.58
C LEU A 197 -26.23 -2.28 10.90
N SER A 198 -27.45 -2.76 10.62
CA SER A 198 -28.49 -1.96 9.98
C SER A 198 -28.91 -0.76 10.83
N ALA A 199 -28.75 -0.83 12.14
CA ALA A 199 -29.00 0.28 13.05
C ALA A 199 -28.13 1.52 12.75
N PHE A 200 -27.00 1.36 12.06
CA PHE A 200 -26.10 2.46 11.71
C PHE A 200 -26.46 3.14 10.39
N THR A 201 -27.29 2.53 9.53
CA THR A 201 -27.56 3.03 8.17
C THR A 201 -28.35 4.32 8.10
N GLU A 202 -28.84 4.82 9.22
CA GLU A 202 -29.54 6.11 9.32
C GLU A 202 -28.64 7.23 9.92
N LEU A 203 -27.44 6.91 10.39
CA LEU A 203 -26.51 7.90 10.96
C LEU A 203 -25.98 8.84 9.86
N PRO A 204 -25.55 10.07 10.19
CA PRO A 204 -24.79 10.92 9.27
C PRO A 204 -23.53 10.23 8.73
N ASP A 205 -23.08 10.54 7.51
CA ASP A 205 -21.99 9.81 6.83
C ASP A 205 -20.70 9.71 7.66
N ASN A 206 -20.28 10.80 8.29
CA ASN A 206 -19.11 10.84 9.17
C ASN A 206 -19.28 9.92 10.39
N GLU A 207 -20.47 9.90 11.01
CA GLU A 207 -20.76 9.05 12.17
C GLU A 207 -20.91 7.59 11.78
N PHE A 208 -21.57 7.31 10.66
CA PHE A 208 -21.72 5.97 10.09
C PHE A 208 -20.36 5.33 9.87
N VAL A 209 -19.47 6.01 9.14
CA VAL A 209 -18.12 5.51 8.86
C VAL A 209 -17.31 5.36 10.15
N ALA A 210 -17.42 6.30 11.09
CA ALA A 210 -16.75 6.21 12.38
C ALA A 210 -17.22 5.00 13.21
N ARG A 211 -18.52 4.67 13.18
CA ARG A 211 -19.07 3.47 13.85
C ARG A 211 -18.56 2.18 13.24
N LEU A 212 -18.53 2.08 11.91
CA LEU A 212 -17.99 0.90 11.23
C LEU A 212 -16.49 0.73 11.51
N LEU A 213 -15.71 1.81 11.47
CA LEU A 213 -14.29 1.78 11.80
C LEU A 213 -14.05 1.38 13.26
N LEU A 214 -14.92 1.81 14.19
CA LEU A 214 -14.80 1.46 15.60
C LEU A 214 -14.88 -0.06 15.83
N ILE A 215 -15.69 -0.79 15.07
CA ILE A 215 -15.77 -2.27 15.14
C ILE A 215 -14.39 -2.87 14.83
N VAL A 216 -13.76 -2.42 13.74
CA VAL A 216 -12.42 -2.88 13.35
C VAL A 216 -11.40 -2.53 14.43
N GLN A 217 -11.49 -1.33 15.01
CA GLN A 217 -10.59 -0.87 16.07
C GLN A 217 -10.77 -1.67 17.38
N GLN A 218 -12.00 -2.00 17.76
CA GLN A 218 -12.31 -2.86 18.91
C GLN A 218 -11.77 -4.27 18.70
N TRP A 219 -11.95 -4.84 17.50
CA TRP A 219 -11.37 -6.13 17.16
C TRP A 219 -9.84 -6.11 17.23
N CYS A 220 -9.20 -5.06 16.69
CA CYS A 220 -7.74 -4.90 16.81
C CYS A 220 -7.29 -4.77 18.27
N PHE A 221 -8.05 -4.07 19.10
CA PHE A 221 -7.78 -3.96 20.53
C PHE A 221 -7.84 -5.32 21.20
N LEU A 222 -8.87 -6.12 20.93
CA LEU A 222 -8.97 -7.50 21.41
C LEU A 222 -7.83 -8.36 20.89
N ALA A 223 -7.48 -8.29 19.60
CA ALA A 223 -6.37 -9.02 19.00
C ALA A 223 -4.99 -8.69 19.61
N LEU A 224 -4.84 -7.52 20.24
CA LEU A 224 -3.62 -7.15 20.98
C LEU A 224 -3.61 -7.64 22.44
N HIS A 225 -4.71 -8.15 22.98
CA HIS A 225 -4.82 -8.50 24.40
C HIS A 225 -5.25 -9.95 24.63
N ASP A 226 -6.26 -10.43 23.91
CA ASP A 226 -6.81 -11.78 24.00
C ASP A 226 -5.83 -12.86 23.47
N THR A 227 -5.85 -14.04 24.08
CA THR A 227 -4.88 -15.12 23.78
C THR A 227 -5.19 -15.82 22.45
N GLU A 228 -6.46 -16.06 22.15
CA GLU A 228 -6.88 -16.76 20.95
C GLU A 228 -6.66 -15.88 19.71
N LEU A 229 -7.12 -14.63 19.76
CA LEU A 229 -6.93 -13.67 18.67
C LEU A 229 -5.46 -13.30 18.45
N LYS A 230 -4.62 -13.26 19.51
CA LYS A 230 -3.16 -13.14 19.35
C LYS A 230 -2.56 -14.29 18.57
N THR A 231 -3.01 -15.50 18.85
CA THR A 231 -2.53 -16.70 18.15
C THR A 231 -2.90 -16.64 16.67
N GLN A 232 -4.12 -16.19 16.35
CA GLN A 232 -4.57 -15.97 14.97
C GLN A 232 -3.73 -14.91 14.24
N THR A 233 -3.37 -13.82 14.92
CA THR A 233 -2.67 -12.65 14.33
C THR A 233 -1.14 -12.72 14.42
N ALA A 234 -0.57 -13.75 15.04
CA ALA A 234 0.88 -13.85 15.29
C ALA A 234 1.74 -13.77 14.02
N GLY A 235 1.22 -14.24 12.89
CA GLY A 235 1.91 -14.19 11.59
C GLY A 235 1.81 -12.85 10.87
N TRP A 236 0.88 -11.99 11.27
CA TRP A 236 0.40 -10.87 10.47
C TRP A 236 1.37 -9.69 10.49
N LEU A 237 1.72 -9.18 9.31
CA LEU A 237 2.58 -8.02 9.15
C LEU A 237 1.98 -6.75 9.79
N SER A 238 0.65 -6.62 9.81
CA SER A 238 -0.06 -5.50 10.43
C SER A 238 0.14 -5.40 11.94
N PHE A 239 0.39 -6.52 12.62
CA PHE A 239 0.61 -6.56 14.07
C PHE A 239 2.09 -6.68 14.47
N LYS A 240 2.99 -6.93 13.51
CA LYS A 240 4.44 -6.97 13.78
C LYS A 240 4.97 -5.58 14.12
N THR A 241 5.53 -5.43 15.32
CA THR A 241 6.33 -4.25 15.66
C THR A 241 7.79 -4.51 15.31
N PRO A 242 8.49 -3.59 14.60
CA PRO A 242 9.93 -3.69 14.44
C PRO A 242 10.58 -3.79 15.82
N ARG A 243 11.54 -4.71 16.00
CA ARG A 243 12.38 -4.68 17.20
C ARG A 243 13.13 -3.36 17.19
N LYS A 244 13.34 -2.76 18.37
CA LYS A 244 14.27 -1.63 18.49
C LYS A 244 15.63 -2.13 17.96
N CYS A 245 16.10 -1.54 16.88
CA CYS A 245 17.50 -1.64 16.52
C CYS A 245 18.23 -0.69 17.45
N ASP A 246 18.74 -1.22 18.56
CA ASP A 246 19.71 -0.49 19.36
C ASP A 246 20.97 -0.40 18.49
N PHE A 247 21.19 0.78 17.90
CA PHE A 247 22.47 1.11 17.29
C PHE A 247 23.40 1.46 18.45
N GLU A 248 24.11 0.46 18.98
CA GLU A 248 25.32 0.67 19.79
C GLU A 248 26.46 1.23 18.93
#